data_AF-A0A2N9M5U3-F1
#
_entry.id   AF-A0A2N9M5U3-F1
#
_cell.length_a   1.000
_cell.length_b   1.000
_cell.length_c   1.000
_cell.angle_alpha   90.00
_cell.angle_beta   90.00
_cell.angle_gamma   90.00
#
_symmetry.space_group_name_H-M   'P 1'
#
loop_
_entity.id
_entity.type
_entity.pdbx_description
1 polymer ?
#
loop_
_entity_poly.entity_id
_entity_poly.type
_entity_poly.pdbx_seq_one_letter_code
_entity_poly.pdbx_strand_id
1 'polypeptide(L)'
;MRNTLPRGNLRLCGWIVICALSLPAAISARTSDVMGEVRFSGQSGVEKSSGVWVDGQYVGYLKELKGSKKLLLLPGEHLLTVRQDGYQDFIQKVQIEPHEVMCVHVVMAKAASAKYPDVTATVKVDVKPARAAVFVDGLFVGHVGEFQGMGRGMLVAPGSHEIKIALPGYQTFETQIKPLANQTVEIKTDLQSSEGSPSGPLLNSESSAATPKT
;
A
#
# COMPACT_ATOMS: atom_id res chain seq x y z
N MET A 1 -27.34 24.40 89.51
CA MET A 1 -27.65 25.12 88.25
C MET A 1 -27.84 24.05 87.17
N ARG A 2 -29.08 23.76 86.73
CA ARG A 2 -29.68 24.18 85.44
C ARG A 2 -28.75 23.83 84.25
N ASN A 3 -29.07 23.04 83.23
CA ASN A 3 -30.36 22.77 82.57
C ASN A 3 -30.25 21.56 81.61
N THR A 4 -31.32 20.75 81.59
CA THR A 4 -32.05 20.14 80.46
C THR A 4 -31.41 19.97 79.06
N LEU A 5 -31.43 18.72 78.57
CA LEU A 5 -31.34 18.29 77.17
C LEU A 5 -32.51 18.79 76.30
N PRO A 6 -32.31 18.92 74.97
CA PRO A 6 -33.38 18.68 74.01
C PRO A 6 -33.08 17.52 73.03
N ARG A 7 -34.19 16.88 72.65
CA ARG A 7 -34.40 15.82 71.65
C ARG A 7 -34.28 16.35 70.22
N GLY A 8 -34.02 15.48 69.22
CA GLY A 8 -34.38 15.78 67.82
C GLY A 8 -33.76 14.94 66.70
N ASN A 9 -34.26 13.71 66.51
CA ASN A 9 -34.50 12.94 65.28
C ASN A 9 -33.60 13.03 64.02
N LEU A 10 -33.07 11.85 63.67
CA LEU A 10 -33.32 11.08 62.42
C LEU A 10 -33.11 11.78 61.07
N ARG A 11 -32.03 11.42 60.35
CA ARG A 11 -32.11 10.95 58.94
C ARG A 11 -30.96 10.00 58.56
N LEU A 12 -31.40 8.82 58.14
CA LEU A 12 -30.73 7.79 57.35
C LEU A 12 -30.18 8.39 56.04
N CYS A 13 -28.98 8.01 55.59
CA CYS A 13 -28.67 7.74 54.18
C CYS A 13 -27.24 7.20 54.05
N GLY A 14 -27.09 6.22 53.16
CA GLY A 14 -26.02 5.22 53.19
C GLY A 14 -24.66 5.73 52.75
N TRP A 15 -23.63 5.07 53.26
CA TRP A 15 -22.27 5.21 52.77
C TRP A 15 -22.16 4.49 51.42
N ILE A 16 -22.07 5.32 50.39
CA ILE A 16 -21.85 4.94 49.01
C ILE A 16 -20.43 4.38 48.88
N VAL A 17 -20.33 3.07 48.62
CA VAL A 17 -19.16 2.46 47.97
C VAL A 17 -19.28 2.80 46.49
N ILE A 18 -18.45 3.73 45.99
CA ILE A 18 -18.24 3.87 44.55
C ILE A 18 -16.75 3.66 44.28
N CYS A 19 -16.49 2.54 43.61
CA CYS A 19 -15.25 2.14 43.00
C CYS A 19 -14.50 3.30 42.38
N ALA A 20 -13.18 3.31 42.58
CA ALA A 20 -12.25 4.06 41.77
C ALA A 20 -12.50 3.76 40.29
N LEU A 21 -13.19 4.67 39.60
CA LEU A 21 -13.31 4.68 38.15
C LEU A 21 -11.98 5.21 37.61
N SER A 22 -10.98 4.33 37.52
CA SER A 22 -9.83 4.56 36.66
C SER A 22 -10.37 4.60 35.22
N LEU A 23 -10.65 5.79 34.71
CA LEU A 23 -10.91 5.99 33.30
C LEU A 23 -9.70 5.42 32.54
N PRO A 24 -9.87 4.40 31.69
CA PRO A 24 -8.84 4.12 30.72
C PRO A 24 -8.76 5.37 29.84
N ALA A 25 -7.62 6.06 29.89
CA ALA A 25 -7.32 7.10 28.94
C ALA A 25 -7.44 6.46 27.54
N ALA A 26 -8.47 6.84 26.80
CA ALA A 26 -8.58 6.49 25.41
C ALA A 26 -7.37 7.11 24.70
N ILE A 27 -6.36 6.29 24.39
CA ILE A 27 -5.27 6.63 23.48
C ILE A 27 -5.91 6.66 22.09
N SER A 28 -6.64 7.72 21.80
CA SER A 28 -6.99 8.03 20.41
C SER A 28 -5.70 8.43 19.71
N ALA A 29 -5.32 7.60 18.74
CA ALA A 29 -4.15 7.70 17.90
C ALA A 29 -3.85 9.15 17.47
N ARG A 30 -2.75 9.72 18.02
CA ARG A 30 -2.10 10.91 17.47
C ARG A 30 -0.91 10.50 16.60
N THR A 31 -1.09 9.53 15.71
CA THR A 31 0.01 9.05 14.85
C THR A 31 0.11 9.85 13.54
N SER A 32 -0.92 10.62 13.18
CA SER A 32 -0.90 11.46 11.98
C SER A 32 0.04 12.66 12.09
N ASP A 33 0.40 13.06 13.31
CA ASP A 33 1.13 14.29 13.62
C ASP A 33 2.65 14.08 13.65
N VAL A 34 3.16 13.04 12.99
CA VAL A 34 4.61 12.80 12.85
C VAL A 34 4.98 12.34 11.44
N MET A 35 4.01 12.19 10.53
CA MET A 35 4.28 11.69 9.18
C MET A 35 4.98 12.76 8.33
N GLY A 36 5.96 12.34 7.53
CA GLY A 36 6.49 13.14 6.43
C GLY A 36 5.73 12.84 5.13
N GLU A 37 5.69 13.80 4.22
CA GLU A 37 5.08 13.66 2.90
C GLU A 37 6.16 13.52 1.83
N VAL A 38 6.01 12.51 0.97
CA VAL A 38 6.87 12.34 -0.21
C VAL A 38 6.10 12.77 -1.46
N ARG A 39 6.65 13.75 -2.16
CA ARG A 39 6.13 14.21 -3.45
C ARG A 39 7.06 13.79 -4.57
N PHE A 40 6.48 13.20 -5.61
CA PHE A 40 7.24 12.83 -6.78
C PHE A 40 7.07 13.85 -7.90
N SER A 41 8.15 14.10 -8.62
CA SER A 41 8.14 14.80 -9.90
C SER A 41 8.80 13.91 -10.95
N GLY A 42 8.19 13.79 -12.12
CA GLY A 42 8.69 12.98 -13.23
C GLY A 42 9.00 13.85 -14.44
N GLN A 43 10.10 13.57 -15.12
CA GLN A 43 10.55 14.33 -16.29
C GLN A 43 9.61 14.16 -17.50
N SER A 44 9.02 12.97 -17.71
CA SER A 44 8.20 12.65 -18.86
C SER A 44 6.88 11.95 -18.49
N GLY A 45 6.16 11.43 -19.49
CA GLY A 45 4.97 10.62 -19.28
C GLY A 45 5.27 9.26 -18.67
N VAL A 46 6.46 8.70 -18.93
CA VAL A 46 6.88 7.38 -18.46
C VAL A 46 6.95 7.35 -16.94
N GLU A 47 7.65 8.33 -16.34
CA GLU A 47 7.75 8.45 -14.88
C GLU A 47 6.35 8.55 -14.26
N LYS A 48 5.45 9.31 -14.90
CA LYS A 48 4.09 9.55 -14.42
C LYS A 48 3.23 8.28 -14.37
N SER A 49 3.44 7.33 -15.29
CA SER A 49 2.75 6.02 -15.30
C SER A 49 3.52 4.94 -14.55
N SER A 50 4.79 5.17 -14.20
CA SER A 50 5.61 4.21 -13.49
C SER A 50 5.07 3.89 -12.09
N GLY A 51 5.17 2.63 -11.72
CA GLY A 51 4.79 2.14 -10.40
C GLY A 51 5.80 2.58 -9.35
N VAL A 52 5.33 2.81 -8.13
CA VAL A 52 6.13 3.22 -6.98
C VAL A 52 6.02 2.17 -5.89
N TRP A 53 7.16 1.75 -5.37
CA TRP A 53 7.30 0.89 -4.21
C TRP A 53 8.02 1.63 -3.08
N VAL A 54 7.55 1.41 -1.87
CA VAL A 54 8.22 1.83 -0.63
C VAL A 54 8.49 0.58 0.17
N ASP A 55 9.76 0.35 0.50
CA ASP A 55 10.21 -0.81 1.27
C ASP A 55 9.72 -2.15 0.69
N GLY A 56 9.65 -2.22 -0.65
CA GLY A 56 9.17 -3.39 -1.39
C GLY A 56 7.65 -3.51 -1.52
N GLN A 57 6.85 -2.63 -0.91
CA GLN A 57 5.39 -2.60 -1.06
C GLN A 57 4.97 -1.61 -2.15
N TYR A 58 4.17 -2.07 -3.12
CA TYR A 58 3.58 -1.19 -4.13
C TYR A 58 2.60 -0.22 -3.46
N VAL A 59 2.73 1.08 -3.72
CA VAL A 59 1.85 2.11 -3.13
C VAL A 59 0.95 2.79 -4.16
N GLY A 60 1.28 2.68 -5.44
CA GLY A 60 0.57 3.33 -6.54
C GLY A 60 1.50 3.71 -7.67
N TYR A 61 1.00 4.48 -8.64
CA TYR A 61 1.83 5.06 -9.71
C TYR A 61 2.06 6.56 -9.50
N LEU A 62 3.16 7.08 -10.03
CA LEU A 62 3.68 8.41 -9.67
C LEU A 62 2.65 9.54 -9.80
N LYS A 63 1.86 9.57 -10.89
CA LYS A 63 0.85 10.61 -11.14
C LYS A 63 -0.32 10.59 -10.15
N GLU A 64 -0.65 9.45 -9.55
CA GLU A 64 -1.76 9.37 -8.59
C GLU A 64 -1.37 9.75 -7.17
N LEU A 65 -0.09 9.71 -6.81
CA LEU A 65 0.39 9.92 -5.44
C LEU A 65 0.39 11.41 -5.04
N LYS A 66 -0.79 12.04 -5.07
CA LYS A 66 -1.04 13.43 -4.74
C LYS A 66 -2.46 13.64 -4.21
N GLY A 67 -2.73 14.79 -3.60
CA GLY A 67 -4.05 15.09 -3.04
C GLY A 67 -4.44 14.09 -1.95
N SER A 68 -5.59 13.43 -2.10
CA SER A 68 -6.06 12.41 -1.15
C SER A 68 -5.27 11.10 -1.17
N LYS A 69 -4.44 10.86 -2.20
CA LYS A 69 -3.59 9.68 -2.35
C LYS A 69 -2.10 9.98 -2.14
N LYS A 70 -1.79 11.12 -1.52
CA LYS A 70 -0.41 11.51 -1.23
C LYS A 70 0.32 10.44 -0.42
N LEU A 71 1.61 10.28 -0.68
CA LEU A 71 2.44 9.32 0.05
C LEU A 71 2.88 9.92 1.38
N LEU A 72 2.39 9.35 2.48
CA LEU A 72 2.78 9.69 3.85
C LEU A 72 3.58 8.55 4.44
N LEU A 73 4.77 8.85 4.94
CA LEU A 73 5.68 7.87 5.52
C LEU A 73 6.03 8.28 6.95
N LEU A 74 6.34 7.28 7.77
CA LEU A 74 6.88 7.52 9.10
C LEU A 74 8.28 8.14 8.97
N PRO A 75 8.74 8.89 9.98
CA PRO A 75 10.12 9.35 9.99
C PRO A 75 11.11 8.20 10.02
N GLY A 76 12.23 8.36 9.31
CA GLY A 76 13.28 7.35 9.20
C GLY A 76 13.71 7.06 7.77
N GLU A 77 14.57 6.06 7.61
CA GLU A 77 15.07 5.62 6.31
C GLU A 77 14.02 4.75 5.60
N HIS A 78 13.71 5.11 4.37
CA HIS A 78 12.85 4.32 3.48
C HIS A 78 13.54 4.08 2.14
N LEU A 79 13.30 2.92 1.54
CA LEU A 79 13.77 2.61 0.19
C LEU A 79 12.66 2.85 -0.82
N LEU A 80 12.85 3.86 -1.68
CA LEU A 80 11.97 4.11 -2.80
C LEU A 80 12.46 3.36 -4.03
N THR A 81 11.57 2.66 -4.71
CA THR A 81 11.83 2.04 -6.01
C THR A 81 10.74 2.44 -6.98
N VAL A 82 11.11 2.94 -8.16
CA VAL A 82 10.18 3.25 -9.24
C VAL A 82 10.50 2.32 -10.41
N ARG A 83 9.48 1.60 -10.89
CA ARG A 83 9.65 0.57 -11.93
C ARG A 83 8.71 0.80 -13.10
N GLN A 84 9.22 0.48 -14.28
CA GLN A 84 8.47 0.44 -15.52
C GLN A 84 9.16 -0.52 -16.48
N ASP A 85 8.38 -1.39 -17.12
CA ASP A 85 8.89 -2.29 -18.15
C ASP A 85 9.63 -1.53 -19.27
N GLY A 86 10.76 -2.08 -19.71
CA GLY A 86 11.66 -1.46 -20.66
C GLY A 86 12.58 -0.36 -20.10
N TYR A 87 12.54 -0.08 -18.80
CA TYR A 87 13.40 0.91 -18.13
C TYR A 87 14.20 0.30 -16.98
N GLN A 88 15.28 0.97 -16.61
CA GLN A 88 16.06 0.64 -15.42
C GLN A 88 15.33 1.13 -14.17
N ASP A 89 15.27 0.29 -13.13
CA ASP A 89 14.69 0.68 -11.84
C ASP A 89 15.38 1.94 -11.29
N PHE A 90 14.57 2.95 -10.95
CA PHE A 90 15.05 4.08 -10.18
C PHE A 90 14.96 3.71 -8.69
N ILE A 91 16.11 3.65 -8.02
CA ILE A 91 16.20 3.24 -6.62
C ILE A 91 16.84 4.37 -5.82
N GLN A 92 16.18 4.82 -4.76
CA GLN A 92 16.70 5.87 -3.89
C GLN A 92 16.36 5.58 -2.43
N LYS A 93 17.37 5.57 -1.57
CA LYS A 93 17.17 5.66 -0.13
C LYS A 93 16.88 7.10 0.26
N VAL A 94 15.86 7.29 1.09
CA VAL A 94 15.42 8.60 1.55
C VAL A 94 15.32 8.61 3.06
N GLN A 95 15.67 9.74 3.66
CA GLN A 95 15.46 10.00 5.08
C GLN A 95 14.23 10.90 5.20
N ILE A 96 13.19 10.40 5.86
CA ILE A 96 11.94 11.15 6.07
C ILE A 96 12.00 11.83 7.42
N GLU A 97 11.77 13.14 7.43
CA GLU A 97 11.65 13.93 8.64
C GLU A 97 10.17 14.19 8.97
N PRO A 98 9.82 14.31 10.27
CA PRO A 98 8.47 14.62 10.70
C PRO A 98 7.95 15.92 10.09
N HIS A 99 6.70 15.90 9.59
CA HIS A 99 5.99 17.05 9.01
C HIS A 99 6.68 17.71 7.80
N GLU A 100 7.77 17.13 7.29
CA GLU A 100 8.48 17.66 6.14
C GLU A 100 7.85 17.13 4.84
N VAL A 101 7.90 17.98 3.81
CA VAL A 101 7.57 17.58 2.44
C VAL A 101 8.87 17.39 1.67
N MET A 102 9.24 16.13 1.42
CA MET A 102 10.39 15.79 0.60
C MET A 102 9.97 15.64 -0.86
N CYS A 103 10.67 16.33 -1.76
CA CYS A 103 10.47 16.20 -3.20
C CYS A 103 11.51 15.24 -3.81
N VAL A 104 11.03 14.18 -4.45
CA VAL A 104 11.86 13.22 -5.18
C VAL A 104 11.69 13.48 -6.69
N HIS A 105 12.80 13.82 -7.35
CA HIS A 105 12.83 13.97 -8.80
C HIS A 105 13.23 12.65 -9.45
N VAL A 106 12.29 12.03 -10.17
CA VAL A 106 12.47 10.74 -10.83
C VAL A 106 12.80 10.99 -12.29
N VAL A 107 13.86 10.32 -12.76
CA VAL A 107 14.28 10.29 -14.16
C VAL A 107 14.54 8.83 -14.53
N MET A 108 13.78 8.29 -15.48
CA MET A 108 13.90 6.90 -15.90
C MET A 108 14.85 6.79 -17.10
N ALA A 109 15.78 5.83 -17.04
CA ALA A 109 16.64 5.49 -18.17
C ALA A 109 16.14 4.21 -18.86
N LYS A 110 16.12 4.20 -20.20
CA LYS A 110 15.76 2.98 -20.94
C LYS A 110 16.73 1.85 -20.64
N ALA A 111 16.21 0.63 -20.51
CA ALA A 111 17.03 -0.56 -20.41
C ALA A 111 17.60 -0.90 -21.79
N ALA A 112 18.91 -1.14 -21.89
CA ALA A 112 19.57 -1.47 -23.16
C ALA A 112 19.13 -2.83 -23.75
N SER A 113 18.42 -3.64 -22.96
CA SER A 113 18.01 -5.02 -23.29
C SER A 113 16.54 -5.16 -23.70
N ALA A 114 15.79 -4.07 -23.87
CA ALA A 114 14.39 -4.13 -24.29
C ALA A 114 14.29 -4.64 -25.75
N LYS A 115 14.23 -5.98 -25.92
CA LYS A 115 13.95 -6.64 -27.20
C LYS A 115 12.45 -6.80 -27.33
N TYR A 116 11.85 -6.04 -28.24
CA TYR A 116 10.45 -6.24 -28.60
C TYR A 116 10.37 -7.36 -29.65
N PRO A 117 9.45 -8.32 -29.50
CA PRO A 117 9.26 -9.36 -30.51
C PRO A 117 8.65 -8.76 -31.78
N ASP A 118 9.04 -9.27 -32.95
CA ASP A 118 8.50 -8.84 -34.26
C ASP A 118 7.00 -9.13 -34.40
N VAL A 119 6.50 -10.09 -33.62
CA VAL A 119 5.10 -10.49 -33.58
C VAL A 119 4.62 -10.45 -32.15
N THR A 120 3.45 -9.85 -31.93
CA THR A 120 2.84 -9.68 -30.61
C THR A 120 1.47 -10.31 -30.55
N ALA A 121 1.00 -10.55 -29.32
CA ALA A 121 -0.39 -10.78 -29.00
C ALA A 121 -0.92 -9.64 -28.13
N THR A 122 -2.24 -9.44 -28.16
CA THR A 122 -2.90 -8.37 -27.39
C THR A 122 -3.62 -8.97 -26.18
N VAL A 123 -3.34 -8.44 -25.00
CA VAL A 123 -4.04 -8.78 -23.76
C VAL A 123 -4.88 -7.59 -23.32
N LYS A 124 -6.19 -7.75 -23.33
CA LYS A 124 -7.13 -6.78 -22.78
C LYS A 124 -7.38 -7.08 -21.32
N VAL A 125 -7.21 -6.06 -20.48
CA VAL A 125 -7.41 -6.18 -19.03
C VAL A 125 -8.58 -5.27 -18.66
N ASP A 126 -9.72 -5.88 -18.33
CA ASP A 126 -10.92 -5.20 -17.87
C ASP A 126 -11.16 -5.63 -16.42
N VAL A 127 -10.40 -4.98 -15.53
CA VAL A 127 -10.40 -5.30 -14.10
C VAL A 127 -10.70 -4.08 -13.25
N LYS A 128 -11.52 -4.25 -12.22
CA LYS A 128 -11.78 -3.18 -11.24
C LYS A 128 -11.08 -3.50 -9.91
N PRO A 129 -10.44 -2.51 -9.27
CA PRO A 129 -10.31 -1.11 -9.67
C PRO A 129 -9.27 -0.85 -10.80
N ALA A 130 -9.52 0.16 -11.64
CA ALA A 130 -8.64 0.53 -12.76
C ALA A 130 -7.23 1.01 -12.36
N ARG A 131 -7.00 1.27 -11.06
CA ARG A 131 -5.69 1.66 -10.51
C ARG A 131 -4.81 0.47 -10.11
N ALA A 132 -5.31 -0.75 -10.21
CA ALA A 132 -4.53 -1.94 -9.88
C ALA A 132 -3.30 -2.04 -10.79
N ALA A 133 -2.16 -2.43 -10.20
CA ALA A 133 -0.94 -2.69 -10.94
C ALA A 133 -1.08 -3.98 -11.72
N VAL A 134 -0.63 -3.96 -12.98
CA VAL A 134 -0.53 -5.13 -13.84
C VAL A 134 0.93 -5.51 -13.97
N PHE A 135 1.19 -6.79 -13.77
CA PHE A 135 2.49 -7.41 -13.93
C PHE A 135 2.42 -8.52 -14.98
N VAL A 136 3.45 -8.61 -15.82
CA VAL A 136 3.65 -9.70 -16.77
C VAL A 136 4.97 -10.35 -16.45
N ASP A 137 4.96 -11.64 -16.13
CA ASP A 137 6.16 -12.41 -15.77
C ASP A 137 6.96 -11.74 -14.63
N GLY A 138 6.25 -11.10 -13.70
CA GLY A 138 6.82 -10.36 -12.56
C GLY A 138 7.25 -8.91 -12.85
N LEU A 139 7.22 -8.46 -14.11
CA LEU A 139 7.58 -7.09 -14.50
C LEU A 139 6.35 -6.17 -14.45
N PHE A 140 6.49 -5.00 -13.84
CA PHE A 140 5.43 -3.99 -13.84
C PHE A 140 5.34 -3.31 -15.22
N VAL A 141 4.20 -3.46 -15.86
CA VAL A 141 3.95 -2.97 -17.24
C VAL A 141 3.05 -1.74 -17.26
N GLY A 142 2.28 -1.50 -16.20
CA GLY A 142 1.37 -0.36 -16.08
C GLY A 142 0.20 -0.68 -15.17
N HIS A 143 -0.80 0.21 -15.13
CA HIS A 143 -2.03 -0.02 -14.38
C HIS A 143 -3.20 -0.42 -15.28
N VAL A 144 -4.24 -1.06 -14.71
CA VAL A 144 -5.38 -1.60 -15.49
C VAL A 144 -6.02 -0.55 -16.41
N GLY A 145 -6.20 0.68 -15.93
CA GLY A 145 -6.79 1.79 -16.70
C GLY A 145 -6.02 2.18 -17.98
N GLU A 146 -4.75 1.77 -18.13
CA GLU A 146 -3.99 1.95 -19.37
C GLU A 146 -4.39 0.93 -20.44
N PHE A 147 -4.83 -0.25 -20.01
CA PHE A 147 -5.16 -1.39 -20.88
C PHE A 147 -6.67 -1.61 -21.03
N GLN A 148 -7.48 -0.95 -20.20
CA GLN A 148 -8.93 -0.99 -20.24
C GLN A 148 -9.49 0.03 -21.25
N GLY A 149 -10.43 -0.40 -22.10
CA GLY A 149 -11.19 0.47 -23.02
C GLY A 149 -11.03 0.13 -24.49
N MET A 150 -11.75 0.86 -25.36
CA MET A 150 -11.74 0.63 -26.80
C MET A 150 -10.37 0.98 -27.40
N GLY A 151 -9.79 0.04 -28.16
CA GLY A 151 -8.48 0.21 -28.81
C GLY A 151 -7.28 0.13 -27.86
N ARG A 152 -7.49 -0.18 -26.58
CA ARG A 152 -6.43 -0.38 -25.59
C ARG A 152 -6.19 -1.85 -25.36
N GLY A 153 -4.96 -2.16 -24.96
CA GLY A 153 -4.50 -3.51 -24.70
C GLY A 153 -3.00 -3.50 -24.48
N MET A 154 -2.55 -4.46 -23.69
CA MET A 154 -1.15 -4.72 -23.45
C MET A 154 -0.60 -5.64 -24.54
N LEU A 155 0.57 -5.33 -25.08
CA LEU A 155 1.24 -6.18 -26.04
C LEU A 155 2.21 -7.13 -25.33
N VAL A 156 2.10 -8.42 -25.63
CA VAL A 156 2.99 -9.45 -25.09
C VAL A 156 3.53 -10.31 -26.23
N ALA A 157 4.63 -11.03 -25.98
CA ALA A 157 5.10 -12.02 -26.93
C ALA A 157 4.08 -13.18 -27.05
N PRO A 158 4.03 -13.89 -28.18
CA PRO A 158 3.34 -15.17 -28.25
C PRO A 158 4.07 -16.18 -27.36
N GLY A 159 3.32 -16.91 -26.53
CA GLY A 159 3.93 -17.80 -25.54
C GLY A 159 3.16 -17.85 -24.23
N SER A 160 3.72 -18.55 -23.25
CA SER A 160 3.14 -18.63 -21.91
C SER A 160 3.58 -17.42 -21.09
N HIS A 161 2.62 -16.71 -20.51
CA HIS A 161 2.86 -15.55 -19.66
C HIS A 161 2.05 -15.66 -18.36
N GLU A 162 2.68 -15.27 -17.26
CA GLU A 162 2.00 -15.09 -15.98
C GLU A 162 1.51 -13.65 -15.86
N ILE A 163 0.21 -13.46 -15.69
CA ILE A 163 -0.40 -12.16 -15.47
C ILE A 163 -0.79 -12.07 -14.00
N LYS A 164 -0.25 -11.05 -13.34
CA LYS A 164 -0.57 -10.75 -11.94
C LYS A 164 -1.15 -9.35 -11.85
N ILE A 165 -2.25 -9.21 -11.13
CA ILE A 165 -2.94 -7.94 -10.90
C ILE A 165 -3.04 -7.73 -9.40
N ALA A 166 -2.38 -6.68 -8.90
CA ALA A 166 -2.26 -6.44 -7.48
C ALA A 166 -2.63 -5.00 -7.12
N LEU A 167 -3.24 -4.84 -5.96
CA LEU A 167 -3.57 -3.53 -5.40
C LEU A 167 -3.60 -3.62 -3.87
N PRO A 168 -2.92 -2.72 -3.13
CA PRO A 168 -3.00 -2.70 -1.68
C PRO A 168 -4.44 -2.63 -1.17
N GLY A 169 -4.76 -3.50 -0.21
CA GLY A 169 -6.11 -3.68 0.33
C GLY A 169 -7.02 -4.58 -0.51
N TYR A 170 -6.50 -5.23 -1.55
CA TYR A 170 -7.25 -6.18 -2.39
C TYR A 170 -6.51 -7.52 -2.46
N GLN A 171 -7.28 -8.58 -2.66
CA GLN A 171 -6.73 -9.88 -3.00
C GLN A 171 -6.05 -9.82 -4.37
N THR A 172 -4.82 -10.31 -4.44
CA THR A 172 -4.08 -10.39 -5.70
C THR A 172 -4.74 -11.42 -6.62
N PHE A 173 -4.90 -11.06 -7.89
CA PHE A 173 -5.38 -11.96 -8.93
C PHE A 173 -4.21 -12.41 -9.79
N GLU A 174 -4.08 -13.73 -9.99
CA GLU A 174 -3.01 -14.32 -10.79
C GLU A 174 -3.63 -15.29 -11.80
N THR A 175 -3.16 -15.24 -13.05
CA THR A 175 -3.61 -16.16 -14.10
C THR A 175 -2.49 -16.40 -15.11
N GLN A 176 -2.49 -17.58 -15.71
CA GLN A 176 -1.56 -17.90 -16.79
C GLN A 176 -2.29 -17.87 -18.12
N ILE A 177 -1.71 -17.18 -19.10
CA ILE A 177 -2.24 -17.13 -20.46
C ILE A 177 -1.21 -17.71 -21.43
N LYS A 178 -1.69 -18.27 -22.54
CA LYS A 178 -0.84 -18.74 -23.63
C LYS A 178 -1.30 -18.19 -24.98
N PRO A 179 -1.23 -16.86 -25.20
CA PRO A 179 -1.66 -16.27 -26.45
C PRO A 179 -0.80 -16.72 -27.64
N LEU A 180 -1.45 -16.91 -28.78
CA LEU A 180 -0.83 -17.09 -30.08
C LEU A 180 -0.52 -15.75 -30.75
N ALA A 181 0.33 -15.77 -31.76
CA ALA A 181 0.63 -14.61 -32.61
C ALA A 181 -0.65 -13.93 -33.13
N ASN A 182 -0.72 -12.61 -32.98
CA ASN A 182 -1.86 -11.77 -33.35
C ASN A 182 -3.20 -12.13 -32.68
N GLN A 183 -3.18 -12.99 -31.66
CA GLN A 183 -4.37 -13.31 -30.87
C GLN A 183 -4.70 -12.17 -29.91
N THR A 184 -5.99 -11.96 -29.66
CA THR A 184 -6.44 -11.13 -28.53
C THR A 184 -6.99 -12.03 -27.42
N VAL A 185 -6.45 -11.89 -26.22
CA VAL A 185 -6.94 -12.52 -24.99
C VAL A 185 -7.55 -11.45 -24.10
N GLU A 186 -8.67 -11.74 -23.46
CA GLU A 186 -9.34 -10.79 -22.57
C GLU A 186 -9.45 -11.37 -21.15
N ILE A 187 -9.03 -10.57 -20.17
CA ILE A 187 -9.11 -10.89 -18.74
C ILE A 187 -10.14 -9.93 -18.14
N LYS A 188 -11.27 -10.48 -17.69
CA LYS A 188 -12.34 -9.74 -17.02
C LYS A 188 -12.52 -10.25 -15.60
N THR A 189 -12.35 -9.39 -14.60
CA THR A 189 -12.61 -9.76 -13.20
C THR A 189 -12.73 -8.51 -12.31
N ASP A 190 -13.33 -8.64 -11.13
CA ASP A 190 -13.35 -7.60 -10.11
C ASP A 190 -12.51 -8.06 -8.92
N LEU A 191 -11.48 -7.28 -8.55
CA LEU A 191 -10.66 -7.58 -7.39
C LEU A 191 -11.49 -7.47 -6.11
N GLN A 192 -11.38 -8.48 -5.27
CA GLN A 192 -12.06 -8.53 -3.99
C GLN A 192 -11.25 -7.74 -2.95
N SER A 193 -11.94 -6.90 -2.18
CA SER A 193 -11.31 -6.21 -1.04
C SER A 193 -10.86 -7.24 -0.02
N SER A 194 -9.62 -7.13 0.45
CA SER A 194 -9.15 -7.93 1.58
C SER A 194 -9.60 -7.25 2.87
N GLU A 195 -10.89 -7.34 3.21
CA GLU A 195 -11.35 -6.85 4.52
C GLU A 195 -10.72 -7.70 5.63
N GLY A 196 -9.82 -7.09 6.40
CA GLY A 196 -9.18 -7.69 7.57
C GLY A 196 -7.76 -8.22 7.34
N SER A 197 -6.79 -7.32 7.16
CA SER A 197 -5.52 -7.31 7.93
C SER A 197 -4.60 -6.23 7.33
N PRO A 198 -4.35 -5.09 8.00
CA PRO A 198 -3.14 -4.35 7.70
C PRO A 198 -2.00 -5.32 8.02
N SER A 199 -1.21 -5.70 7.01
CA SER A 199 0.04 -6.41 7.24
C SER A 199 0.95 -5.48 8.03
N GLY A 200 0.80 -5.51 9.36
CA GLY A 200 1.77 -4.98 10.29
C GLY A 200 3.09 -5.75 10.11
N PRO A 201 4.21 -5.15 10.50
CA PRO A 201 5.51 -5.75 10.29
C PRO A 201 5.56 -7.14 10.95
N LEU A 202 5.84 -8.16 10.15
CA LEU A 202 6.20 -9.49 10.65
C LEU A 202 7.56 -9.34 11.36
N LEU A 203 7.50 -9.13 12.68
CA LEU A 203 8.63 -9.32 13.57
C LEU A 203 8.97 -10.81 13.57
N ASN A 204 9.92 -11.19 12.72
CA ASN A 204 10.60 -12.47 12.85
C ASN A 204 11.45 -12.41 14.13
N SER A 205 10.86 -12.76 15.27
CA SER A 205 11.59 -13.03 16.50
C SER A 205 11.94 -14.51 16.55
N GLU A 206 12.93 -14.90 15.75
CA GLU A 206 13.78 -16.02 16.15
C GLU A 206 14.58 -15.56 17.37
N SER A 207 14.13 -15.94 18.56
CA SER A 207 14.97 -15.97 19.75
C SER A 207 14.58 -17.15 20.64
N SER A 208 15.27 -18.25 20.37
CA SER A 208 15.92 -19.14 21.35
C SER A 208 15.34 -19.13 22.78
N ALA A 209 14.66 -20.21 23.14
CA ALA A 209 14.59 -20.66 24.52
C ALA A 209 14.77 -22.18 24.57
N ALA A 210 16.04 -22.59 24.59
CA ALA A 210 16.44 -23.92 25.02
C ALA A 210 16.01 -24.12 26.49
N THR A 211 15.32 -25.22 26.74
CA THR A 211 14.95 -25.70 28.08
C THR A 211 16.17 -26.26 28.81
N PRO A 212 16.42 -25.91 30.08
CA PRO A 212 17.26 -26.75 30.92
C PRO A 212 16.40 -27.86 31.53
N LYS A 213 16.79 -29.11 31.25
CA LYS A 213 16.33 -30.29 31.99
C LYS A 213 17.06 -30.35 33.35
N THR A 214 16.30 -30.54 34.42
CA THR A 214 16.70 -31.35 35.59
C THR A 214 15.45 -31.98 36.17
#